data_AF-A0A1V2PTC7-F1
#
_entry.id   AF-A0A1V2PTC7-F1
#
_cell.length_a   1.000
_cell.length_b   1.000
_cell.length_c   1.000
_cell.angle_alpha   90.00
_cell.angle_beta   90.00
_cell.angle_gamma   90.00
#
_symmetry.space_group_name_H-M   'P 1'
#
loop_
_entity.id
_entity.type
_entity.pdbx_description
1 polymer ?
#
loop_
_entity_poly.entity_id
_entity_poly.type
_entity_poly.pdbx_seq_one_letter_code
_entity_poly.pdbx_strand_id
1 'polypeptide(L)'
;MLRRLRIEHFRGIESAEWSINRRLVALVGAGDSTKTTLLDAIGLVLNPNYNPQFTDADFYGLDLTRNVVIEATVADLPDNLVKESQLGKDRSGIMPDGTLVHDPIDEAEECLVIRLTVTPELDPTWEVVRPDSDDARPITGTQRRQLGYFRLGERPDLHLRWARGSALSGLTDGSDGASSVILGAHREARSAVFDADTNPLHAAAAAAQKSAGYFGAAAFV
;
A
#
# COMPACT_ATOMS: atom_id res chain seq x y z
N MET A 1 -1.54 -12.83 7.02
CA MET A 1 -2.87 -12.43 7.57
C MET A 1 -2.72 -11.26 8.54
N LEU A 2 -3.57 -10.23 8.47
CA LEU A 2 -3.62 -9.15 9.48
C LEU A 2 -4.16 -9.70 10.82
N ARG A 3 -3.40 -9.56 11.90
CA ARG A 3 -3.73 -10.09 13.24
C ARG A 3 -4.03 -9.00 14.26
N ARG A 4 -3.45 -7.81 14.10
CA ARG A 4 -3.67 -6.66 14.98
C ARG A 4 -3.50 -5.38 14.18
N LEU A 5 -4.33 -4.39 14.49
CA LEU A 5 -4.21 -3.02 14.00
C LEU A 5 -4.23 -2.07 15.19
N ARG A 6 -3.22 -1.21 15.31
CA ARG A 6 -3.18 -0.11 16.25
C ARG A 6 -3.13 1.21 15.48
N ILE A 7 -3.91 2.18 15.91
CA ILE A 7 -3.96 3.51 15.31
C ILE A 7 -3.86 4.52 16.46
N GLU A 8 -3.01 5.51 16.31
CA GLU A 8 -2.90 6.66 17.18
C GLU A 8 -2.95 7.93 16.33
N HIS A 9 -3.76 8.88 16.77
CA HIS A 9 -3.78 10.25 16.30
C HIS A 9 -4.15 10.47 14.81
N PHE A 10 -4.98 9.60 14.23
CA PHE A 10 -5.32 9.62 12.80
C PHE A 10 -6.78 10.04 12.54
N ARG A 11 -6.98 11.19 11.89
CA ARG A 11 -8.29 11.73 11.45
C ARG A 11 -9.32 11.73 12.58
N GLY A 12 -10.36 10.89 12.50
CA GLY A 12 -11.39 10.77 13.54
C GLY A 12 -11.05 9.79 14.66
N ILE A 13 -9.85 9.20 14.66
CA ILE A 13 -9.41 8.17 15.60
C ILE A 13 -8.28 8.74 16.47
N GLU A 14 -8.59 9.02 17.74
CA GLU A 14 -7.58 9.40 18.72
C GLU A 14 -6.67 8.22 19.06
N SER A 15 -7.27 7.08 19.39
CA SER A 15 -6.60 5.82 19.64
C SER A 15 -7.56 4.67 19.33
N ALA A 16 -7.07 3.63 18.67
CA ALA A 16 -7.81 2.40 18.44
C ALA A 16 -6.85 1.21 18.43
N GLU A 17 -7.29 0.13 19.06
CA GLU A 17 -6.61 -1.16 19.01
C GLU A 17 -7.61 -2.25 18.65
N TRP A 18 -7.26 -3.05 17.64
CA TRP A 18 -8.15 -4.07 17.12
C TRP A 18 -7.40 -5.38 16.85
N SER A 19 -7.70 -6.40 17.66
CA SER A 19 -7.25 -7.78 17.45
C SER A 19 -8.17 -8.52 16.48
N ILE A 20 -7.57 -9.17 15.49
CA ILE A 20 -8.27 -9.89 14.41
C ILE A 20 -7.89 -11.36 14.47
N ASN A 21 -8.88 -12.20 14.77
CA ASN A 21 -8.74 -13.65 14.84
C ASN A 21 -9.63 -14.40 13.82
N ARG A 22 -10.29 -13.66 12.92
CA ARG A 22 -11.15 -14.20 11.85
C ARG A 22 -10.63 -13.78 10.48
N ARG A 23 -10.79 -14.66 9.49
CA ARG A 23 -10.42 -14.40 8.10
C ARG A 23 -11.40 -13.46 7.37
N LEU A 24 -12.63 -13.36 7.87
CA LEU A 24 -13.67 -12.47 7.36
C LEU A 24 -14.20 -11.64 8.50
N VAL A 25 -14.18 -10.32 8.33
CA VAL A 25 -14.73 -9.35 9.28
C VAL A 25 -15.64 -8.40 8.52
N ALA A 26 -16.82 -8.12 9.07
CA ALA A 26 -17.69 -7.05 8.63
C ALA A 26 -17.70 -5.92 9.67
N LEU A 27 -17.46 -4.69 9.25
CA LEU A 27 -17.57 -3.50 10.10
C LEU A 27 -18.97 -2.90 9.93
N VAL A 28 -19.74 -2.83 11.03
CA VAL A 28 -21.11 -2.29 11.04
C VAL A 28 -21.18 -1.13 12.02
N GLY A 29 -21.82 -0.03 11.63
CA GLY A 29 -21.95 1.15 12.47
C GLY A 29 -22.58 2.31 11.71
N ALA A 30 -22.99 3.36 12.44
CA ALA A 30 -23.61 4.56 11.88
C ALA A 30 -22.70 5.27 10.86
N GLY A 31 -23.27 6.17 10.05
CA GLY A 31 -22.46 7.09 9.23
C GLY A 31 -21.42 7.81 10.08
N ASP A 32 -20.25 8.07 9.53
CA ASP A 32 -19.15 8.79 10.19
C ASP A 32 -18.54 8.12 11.44
N SER A 33 -18.86 6.85 11.72
CA SER A 33 -18.25 6.08 12.83
C SER A 33 -16.82 5.57 12.53
N THR A 34 -16.04 6.30 11.73
CA THR A 34 -14.64 6.02 11.36
C THR A 34 -14.33 4.66 10.70
N LYS A 35 -15.34 3.90 10.25
CA LYS A 35 -15.15 2.60 9.56
C LYS A 35 -14.25 2.70 8.33
N THR A 36 -14.51 3.68 7.47
CA THR A 36 -13.69 3.94 6.28
C THR A 36 -12.29 4.35 6.68
N THR A 37 -12.15 5.23 7.68
CA THR A 37 -10.86 5.65 8.24
C THR A 37 -10.02 4.47 8.75
N LEU A 38 -10.65 3.50 9.43
CA LEU A 38 -9.97 2.30 9.89
C LEU A 38 -9.46 1.45 8.71
N LEU A 39 -10.26 1.28 7.64
CA LEU A 39 -9.84 0.58 6.43
C LEU A 39 -8.76 1.35 5.66
N ASP A 40 -8.83 2.69 5.65
CA ASP A 40 -7.81 3.56 5.06
C ASP A 40 -6.47 3.39 5.78
N ALA A 41 -6.47 3.31 7.12
CA ALA A 41 -5.27 3.09 7.92
C ALA A 41 -4.56 1.77 7.56
N ILE A 42 -5.31 0.67 7.43
CA ILE A 42 -4.78 -0.62 6.94
C ILE A 42 -4.16 -0.45 5.55
N GLY A 43 -4.82 0.32 4.68
CA GLY A 43 -4.29 0.64 3.36
C GLY A 43 -2.99 1.42 3.40
N LEU A 44 -2.91 2.48 4.19
CA LEU A 44 -1.72 3.33 4.25
C LEU A 44 -0.49 2.60 4.78
N VAL A 45 -0.66 1.74 5.79
CA VAL A 45 0.46 1.00 6.39
C VAL A 45 0.94 -0.18 5.53
N LEU A 46 0.03 -0.87 4.83
CA LEU A 46 0.38 -2.09 4.06
C LEU A 46 0.56 -1.88 2.55
N ASN A 47 0.00 -0.82 1.96
CA ASN A 47 0.06 -0.62 0.50
C ASN A 47 1.51 -0.39 0.05
N PRO A 48 1.97 -1.03 -1.05
CA PRO A 48 3.32 -0.84 -1.57
C PRO A 48 3.59 0.53 -2.21
N ASN A 49 2.56 1.36 -2.42
CA ASN A 49 2.71 2.69 -2.98
C ASN A 49 3.42 3.62 -1.99
N TYR A 50 4.47 4.28 -2.46
CA TYR A 50 5.37 5.06 -1.61
C TYR A 50 4.93 6.52 -1.39
N ASN A 51 3.88 6.99 -2.07
CA ASN A 51 3.53 8.42 -2.05
C ASN A 51 2.04 8.69 -1.77
N PRO A 52 1.49 8.21 -0.64
CA PRO A 52 0.24 8.75 -0.14
C PRO A 52 0.41 10.24 0.19
N GLN A 53 -0.58 11.06 -0.18
CA GLN A 53 -0.59 12.46 0.22
C GLN A 53 -1.22 12.58 1.60
N PHE A 54 -0.50 13.25 2.50
CA PHE A 54 -0.99 13.62 3.83
C PHE A 54 -1.23 15.13 3.90
N THR A 55 -2.15 15.51 4.77
CA THR A 55 -2.52 16.90 5.08
C THR A 55 -2.73 17.04 6.58
N ASP A 56 -2.79 18.27 7.08
CA ASP A 56 -3.09 18.56 8.49
C ASP A 56 -4.42 17.93 8.95
N ALA A 57 -5.36 17.72 8.02
CA ALA A 57 -6.65 17.07 8.28
C ALA A 57 -6.54 15.57 8.61
N ASP A 58 -5.37 14.96 8.36
CA ASP A 58 -5.10 13.58 8.72
C ASP A 58 -4.70 13.41 10.20
N PHE A 59 -4.44 14.50 10.92
CA PHE A 59 -4.12 14.49 12.35
C PHE A 59 -5.39 14.61 13.19
N TYR A 60 -5.50 13.81 14.23
CA TYR A 60 -6.67 13.84 15.09
C TYR A 60 -6.87 15.23 15.72
N GLY A 61 -8.07 15.79 15.53
CA GLY A 61 -8.38 17.13 16.01
C GLY A 61 -7.57 18.26 15.37
N LEU A 62 -6.92 18.03 14.22
CA LEU A 62 -5.96 18.95 13.59
C LEU A 62 -4.74 19.28 14.48
N ASP A 63 -4.44 18.42 15.44
CA ASP A 63 -3.33 18.62 16.38
C ASP A 63 -2.01 18.13 15.76
N LEU A 64 -1.16 19.05 15.34
CA LEU A 64 0.16 18.74 14.77
C LEU A 64 1.26 18.60 15.84
N THR A 65 0.93 18.53 17.14
CA THR A 65 1.94 18.34 18.20
C THR A 65 2.31 16.87 18.42
N ARG A 66 1.56 15.95 17.81
CA ARG A 66 1.75 14.50 17.92
C ARG A 66 1.81 13.87 16.53
N ASN A 67 2.61 12.82 16.39
CA ASN A 67 2.70 12.07 15.14
C ASN A 67 1.48 11.16 14.98
N VAL A 68 1.07 10.93 13.72
CA VAL A 68 0.18 9.81 13.38
C VAL A 68 0.99 8.53 13.46
N VAL A 69 0.47 7.50 14.15
CA VAL A 69 1.10 6.18 14.20
C VAL A 69 0.07 5.11 13.84
N ILE A 70 0.36 4.30 12.83
CA ILE A 70 -0.47 3.16 12.44
C ILE A 70 0.41 1.92 12.43
N GLU A 71 0.08 0.92 13.24
CA GLU A 71 0.79 -0.35 13.30
C GLU A 71 -0.11 -1.48 12.83
N ALA A 72 0.37 -2.25 11.86
CA ALA A 72 -0.27 -3.48 11.41
C ALA A 72 0.62 -4.67 11.73
N THR A 73 0.10 -5.59 12.54
CA THR A 73 0.75 -6.89 12.77
C THR A 73 0.26 -7.88 11.72
N VAL A 74 1.18 -8.38 10.91
CA VAL A 74 0.91 -9.33 9.83
C VAL A 74 1.61 -10.65 10.14
N ALA A 75 0.84 -11.72 10.25
CA ALA A 75 1.33 -13.10 10.34
C ALA A 75 1.23 -13.82 8.99
N ASP A 76 1.42 -15.14 8.92
CA ASP A 76 1.40 -15.92 7.67
C ASP A 76 2.30 -15.27 6.59
N LEU A 77 3.57 -15.10 6.95
CA LEU A 77 4.55 -14.34 6.18
C LEU A 77 5.10 -15.17 5.03
N PRO A 78 5.33 -14.58 3.84
CA PRO A 78 5.90 -15.31 2.72
C PRO A 78 7.38 -15.64 2.96
N ASP A 79 7.81 -16.84 2.58
CA ASP A 79 9.18 -17.37 2.77
C ASP A 79 10.28 -16.40 2.32
N ASN A 80 10.06 -15.67 1.22
CA ASN A 80 11.02 -14.71 0.70
C ASN A 80 11.27 -13.54 1.65
N LEU A 81 10.27 -13.13 2.42
CA LEU A 81 10.34 -11.99 3.33
C LEU A 81 11.01 -12.38 4.65
N VAL A 82 10.84 -13.63 5.09
CA VAL A 82 11.40 -14.16 6.34
C VAL A 82 12.82 -14.72 6.21
N LYS A 83 13.42 -14.66 5.01
CA LYS A 83 14.85 -14.95 4.84
C LYS A 83 15.70 -14.05 5.74
N GLU A 84 16.79 -14.58 6.28
CA GLU A 84 17.69 -13.83 7.17
C GLU A 84 18.33 -12.61 6.47
N SER A 85 18.54 -12.70 5.14
CA SER A 85 19.00 -11.57 4.32
C SER A 85 17.92 -10.50 4.06
N GLN A 86 16.66 -10.81 4.35
CA GLN A 86 15.51 -9.91 4.28
C GLN A 86 15.12 -9.52 5.70
N LEU A 87 13.88 -9.77 6.14
CA LEU A 87 13.34 -9.35 7.43
C LEU A 87 13.34 -10.47 8.49
N GLY A 88 14.07 -11.56 8.25
CA GLY A 88 14.06 -12.73 9.15
C GLY A 88 14.52 -12.45 10.60
N LYS A 89 15.29 -11.39 10.84
CA LYS A 89 15.74 -10.97 12.18
C LYS A 89 14.75 -10.05 12.89
N ASP A 90 13.81 -9.46 12.15
CA ASP A 90 12.86 -8.46 12.65
C ASP A 90 11.51 -9.09 13.02
N ARG A 91 11.48 -10.42 13.18
CA ARG A 91 10.28 -11.19 13.45
C ARG A 91 9.90 -11.11 14.93
N SER A 92 8.60 -11.17 15.18
CA SER A 92 7.99 -11.17 16.50
C SER A 92 6.93 -12.25 16.59
N GLY A 93 6.48 -12.54 17.81
CA GLY A 93 5.35 -13.43 18.03
C GLY A 93 4.06 -12.66 18.29
N ILE A 94 2.93 -13.19 17.82
CA ILE A 94 1.60 -12.75 18.24
C ILE A 94 0.80 -13.90 18.82
N MET A 95 0.36 -13.72 20.06
CA MET A 95 -0.44 -14.69 20.81
C MET A 95 -1.89 -14.75 20.29
N PRO A 96 -2.67 -15.79 20.64
CA PRO A 96 -4.07 -15.92 20.23
C PRO A 96 -4.98 -14.77 20.69
N ASP A 97 -4.66 -14.14 21.83
CA ASP A 97 -5.34 -12.98 22.39
C ASP A 97 -4.98 -11.64 21.70
N GLY A 98 -3.96 -11.65 20.83
CA GLY A 98 -3.43 -10.48 20.15
C GLY A 98 -2.23 -9.83 20.82
N THR A 99 -1.76 -10.36 21.96
CA THR A 99 -0.57 -9.87 22.65
C THR A 99 0.67 -10.09 21.80
N LEU A 100 1.51 -9.05 21.66
CA LEU A 100 2.79 -9.13 20.97
C LEU A 100 3.90 -9.56 21.93
N VAL A 101 4.79 -10.42 21.44
CA VAL A 101 5.98 -10.87 22.15
C VAL A 101 7.22 -10.69 21.26
N HIS A 102 8.37 -10.43 21.89
CA HIS A 102 9.60 -10.09 21.16
C HIS A 102 10.03 -11.17 20.16
N ASP A 103 10.00 -12.43 20.61
CA ASP A 103 10.30 -13.61 19.81
C ASP A 103 9.08 -14.53 19.76
N PRO A 104 8.87 -15.26 18.66
CA PRO A 104 7.80 -16.25 18.55
C PRO A 104 8.11 -17.46 19.44
N ILE A 105 7.74 -17.37 20.71
CA ILE A 105 7.86 -18.42 21.72
C ILE A 105 6.50 -19.05 22.02
N ASP A 106 6.52 -20.29 22.53
CA ASP A 106 5.33 -21.04 22.93
C ASP A 106 4.27 -21.20 21.82
N GLU A 107 3.06 -20.69 22.04
CA GLU A 107 1.92 -20.74 21.10
C GLU A 107 1.86 -19.52 20.17
N ALA A 108 2.87 -18.64 20.19
CA ALA A 108 2.88 -17.43 19.39
C ALA A 108 3.02 -17.74 17.89
N GLU A 109 2.18 -17.12 17.07
CA GLU A 109 2.33 -17.14 15.62
C GLU A 109 3.43 -16.14 15.21
N GLU A 110 4.28 -16.53 14.28
CA GLU A 110 5.28 -15.63 13.72
C GLU A 110 4.64 -14.48 12.94
N CYS A 111 5.09 -13.26 13.19
CA CYS A 111 4.58 -12.05 12.58
C CYS A 111 5.65 -10.95 12.39
N LEU A 112 5.30 -9.97 11.55
CA LEU A 112 5.98 -8.68 11.46
C LEU A 112 5.03 -7.58 11.93
N VAL A 113 5.55 -6.61 12.65
CA VAL A 113 4.82 -5.39 13.02
C VAL A 113 5.31 -4.25 12.15
N ILE A 114 4.44 -3.76 11.28
CA ILE A 114 4.76 -2.69 10.34
C ILE A 114 4.16 -1.41 10.87
N ARG A 115 5.01 -0.42 11.12
CA ARG A 115 4.62 0.90 11.58
C ARG A 115 4.71 1.88 10.42
N LEU A 116 3.64 2.63 10.22
CA LEU A 116 3.64 3.89 9.49
C LEU A 116 3.62 5.02 10.52
N THR A 117 4.60 5.93 10.42
CA THR A 117 4.63 7.17 11.19
C THR A 117 4.50 8.35 10.23
N VAL A 118 3.63 9.32 10.54
CA VAL A 118 3.56 10.59 9.82
C VAL A 118 3.87 11.72 10.78
N THR A 119 4.91 12.48 10.48
CA THR A 119 5.34 13.62 11.31
C THR A 119 4.55 14.88 10.93
N PRO A 120 4.58 15.94 11.75
CA PRO A 120 3.94 17.22 11.45
C PRO A 120 4.39 17.87 10.14
N GLU A 121 5.56 17.49 9.62
CA GLU A 121 6.07 17.88 8.31
C GLU A 121 5.39 17.15 7.14
N LEU A 122 4.39 16.31 7.43
CA LEU A 122 3.62 15.49 6.48
C LEU A 122 4.46 14.42 5.77
N ASP A 123 5.59 14.02 6.37
CA ASP A 123 6.49 13.01 5.81
C ASP A 123 6.18 11.63 6.41
N PRO A 124 5.79 10.64 5.57
CA PRO A 124 5.52 9.30 6.03
C PRO A 124 6.76 8.39 6.01
N THR A 125 7.01 7.70 7.12
CA THR A 125 8.03 6.65 7.21
C THR A 125 7.39 5.28 7.48
N TRP A 126 7.95 4.23 6.86
CA TRP A 126 7.54 2.85 7.10
C TRP A 126 8.68 2.02 7.63
N GLU A 127 8.43 1.35 8.74
CA GLU A 127 9.43 0.58 9.47
C GLU A 127 8.83 -0.73 9.97
N VAL A 128 9.66 -1.76 10.09
CA VAL A 128 9.39 -2.94 10.90
C VAL A 128 9.88 -2.64 12.31
N VAL A 129 9.01 -2.84 13.28
CA VAL A 129 9.28 -2.61 14.69
C VAL A 129 9.08 -3.90 15.47
N ARG A 130 9.74 -4.02 16.61
CA ARG A 130 9.59 -5.18 17.51
C ARG A 130 9.07 -4.70 18.87
N PRO A 131 8.26 -5.50 19.57
CA PRO A 131 7.86 -5.16 20.92
C PRO A 131 9.08 -5.17 21.85
N ASP A 132 9.08 -4.30 22.84
CA ASP A 132 10.15 -4.14 23.83
C ASP A 132 11.54 -3.84 23.23
N SER A 133 11.61 -3.29 22.02
CA SER A 133 12.84 -2.80 21.39
C SER A 133 12.63 -1.43 20.76
N ASP A 134 13.68 -0.61 20.82
CA ASP A 134 13.78 0.65 20.08
C ASP A 134 14.28 0.44 18.64
N ASP A 135 14.60 -0.80 18.26
CA ASP A 135 15.01 -1.13 16.90
C ASP A 135 13.85 -0.97 15.93
N ALA A 136 14.03 -0.05 14.98
CA ALA A 136 13.14 0.15 13.85
C ALA A 136 13.94 -0.03 12.56
N ARG A 137 13.46 -0.92 11.68
CA ARG A 137 14.11 -1.20 10.40
C ARG A 137 13.26 -0.69 9.24
N PRO A 138 13.77 0.18 8.37
CA PRO A 138 13.00 0.63 7.20
C PRO A 138 12.49 -0.52 6.33
N ILE A 139 11.22 -0.47 5.92
CA ILE A 139 10.61 -1.44 5.01
C ILE A 139 10.26 -0.83 3.66
N THR A 140 10.79 -1.43 2.60
CA THR A 140 10.60 -0.96 1.23
C THR A 140 9.19 -1.26 0.71
N GLY A 141 8.73 -0.50 -0.30
CA GLY A 141 7.47 -0.79 -0.99
C GLY A 141 7.44 -2.19 -1.63
N THR A 142 8.59 -2.68 -2.11
CA THR A 142 8.71 -4.05 -2.65
C THR A 142 8.52 -5.12 -1.58
N GLN A 143 9.04 -4.90 -0.37
CA GLN A 143 8.82 -5.81 0.77
C GLN A 143 7.35 -5.75 1.23
N ARG A 144 6.77 -4.55 1.36
CA ARG A 144 5.34 -4.38 1.67
C ARG A 144 4.42 -5.05 0.64
N ARG A 145 4.79 -5.01 -0.66
CA ARG A 145 4.04 -5.70 -1.73
C ARG A 145 3.92 -7.21 -1.47
N GLN A 146 4.94 -7.84 -0.91
CA GLN A 146 4.94 -9.29 -0.65
C GLN A 146 3.91 -9.70 0.41
N LEU A 147 3.47 -8.77 1.27
CA LEU A 147 2.45 -9.02 2.29
C LEU A 147 1.03 -9.18 1.69
N GLY A 148 0.88 -8.90 0.39
CA GLY A 148 -0.35 -9.23 -0.35
C GLY A 148 -1.55 -8.35 -0.03
N TYR A 149 -1.35 -7.15 0.53
CA TYR A 149 -2.46 -6.22 0.74
C TYR A 149 -3.05 -5.78 -0.60
N PHE A 150 -4.38 -5.89 -0.70
CA PHE A 150 -5.14 -5.42 -1.83
C PHE A 150 -6.48 -4.84 -1.37
N ARG A 151 -6.83 -3.64 -1.85
CA ARG A 151 -8.13 -3.01 -1.56
C ARG A 151 -9.06 -3.22 -2.76
N LEU A 152 -10.12 -3.99 -2.55
CA LEU A 152 -11.21 -4.11 -3.50
C LEU A 152 -12.19 -2.95 -3.28
N GLY A 153 -12.28 -2.02 -4.23
CA GLY A 153 -13.19 -0.86 -4.13
C GLY A 153 -12.74 0.38 -4.92
N GLU A 154 -13.52 1.46 -4.80
CA GLU A 154 -13.46 2.80 -5.43
C GLU A 154 -13.34 2.88 -6.96
N ARG A 155 -12.60 1.99 -7.63
CA ARG A 155 -12.59 1.80 -9.08
C ARG A 155 -12.48 0.32 -9.47
N PRO A 156 -13.58 -0.45 -9.46
CA PRO A 156 -13.56 -1.89 -9.74
C PRO A 156 -13.04 -2.24 -11.15
N ASP A 157 -13.15 -1.30 -12.09
CA ASP A 157 -12.65 -1.41 -13.46
C ASP A 157 -11.11 -1.47 -13.55
N LEU A 158 -10.39 -0.91 -12.57
CA LEU A 158 -8.92 -0.98 -12.50
C LEU A 158 -8.41 -2.29 -11.89
N HIS A 159 -9.19 -2.91 -11.00
CA HIS A 159 -8.78 -4.09 -10.23
C HIS A 159 -8.78 -5.38 -11.05
N LEU A 160 -9.53 -5.42 -12.16
CA LEU A 160 -9.65 -6.56 -13.08
C LEU A 160 -8.98 -6.30 -14.44
N ARG A 161 -8.04 -5.36 -14.51
CA ARG A 161 -7.20 -5.11 -15.69
C ARG A 161 -5.75 -5.44 -15.37
N TRP A 162 -4.99 -5.86 -16.38
CA TRP A 162 -3.53 -5.93 -16.29
C TRP A 162 -2.93 -4.53 -16.33
N ALA A 163 -3.00 -3.84 -15.20
CA ALA A 163 -2.36 -2.56 -14.96
C ALA A 163 -1.34 -2.70 -13.82
N ARG A 164 -0.31 -1.85 -13.82
CA ARG A 164 0.70 -1.81 -12.76
C ARG A 164 0.01 -1.61 -11.39
N GLY A 165 0.22 -2.52 -10.46
CA GLY A 165 -0.37 -2.47 -9.11
C GLY A 165 -1.79 -3.06 -8.98
N SER A 166 -2.33 -3.69 -10.02
CA SER A 166 -3.59 -4.44 -9.97
C SER A 166 -3.44 -5.83 -9.32
N ALA A 167 -4.56 -6.43 -8.90
CA ALA A 167 -4.59 -7.80 -8.38
C ALA A 167 -4.10 -8.81 -9.42
N LEU A 168 -4.53 -8.65 -10.68
CA LEU A 168 -4.09 -9.51 -11.78
C LEU A 168 -2.57 -9.42 -12.00
N SER A 169 -2.00 -8.21 -11.94
CA SER A 169 -0.55 -8.03 -12.04
C SER A 169 0.20 -8.72 -10.91
N GLY A 170 -0.29 -8.64 -9.67
CA GLY A 170 0.31 -9.33 -8.52
C GLY A 170 0.23 -10.86 -8.65
N LEU A 171 -0.88 -11.39 -9.17
CA LEU A 171 -1.03 -12.83 -9.44
C LEU A 171 -0.09 -13.34 -10.55
N THR A 172 0.27 -12.48 -11.51
CA THR A 172 1.15 -12.83 -12.64
C THR A 172 2.62 -12.44 -12.45
N ASP A 173 2.97 -11.75 -11.36
CA ASP A 173 4.33 -11.22 -11.12
C ASP A 173 5.39 -12.33 -10.93
N GLY A 174 4.95 -13.59 -10.77
CA GLY A 174 5.80 -14.79 -10.73
C GLY A 174 5.72 -15.67 -11.98
N SER A 175 4.91 -15.32 -12.98
CA SER A 175 4.86 -16.01 -14.27
C SER A 175 5.77 -15.31 -15.27
N ASP A 176 6.90 -15.93 -15.60
CA ASP A 176 7.80 -15.42 -16.63
C ASP A 176 7.03 -15.18 -17.94
N GLY A 177 7.03 -13.93 -18.40
CA GLY A 177 6.48 -13.53 -19.70
C GLY A 177 5.09 -12.87 -19.68
N ALA A 178 4.33 -12.88 -18.59
CA ALA A 178 3.04 -12.18 -18.56
C ALA A 178 3.20 -10.66 -18.79
N SER A 179 4.18 -10.05 -18.11
CA SER A 179 4.51 -8.64 -18.26
C SER A 179 5.01 -8.29 -19.67
N SER A 180 5.77 -9.17 -20.33
CA SER A 180 6.27 -8.94 -21.68
C SER A 180 5.16 -9.06 -22.74
N VAL A 181 4.20 -9.96 -22.56
CA VAL A 181 3.01 -10.08 -23.42
C VAL A 181 2.16 -8.80 -23.35
N ILE A 182 1.90 -8.29 -22.14
CA ILE A 182 1.14 -7.05 -21.94
C ILE A 182 1.86 -5.84 -22.56
N LEU A 183 3.18 -5.76 -22.37
CA LEU A 183 4.01 -4.72 -23.00
C LEU A 183 4.00 -4.84 -24.53
N GLY A 184 4.03 -6.05 -25.08
CA GLY A 184 3.89 -6.30 -26.51
C GLY A 184 2.55 -5.78 -27.04
N ALA A 185 1.45 -6.14 -26.39
CA ALA A 185 0.11 -5.68 -26.76
C ALA A 185 -0.03 -4.15 -26.70
N HIS A 186 0.52 -3.49 -25.69
CA HIS A 186 0.53 -2.02 -25.62
C HIS A 186 1.34 -1.38 -26.76
N ARG A 187 2.47 -1.99 -27.15
CA ARG A 187 3.29 -1.51 -28.28
C ARG A 187 2.57 -1.67 -29.60
N GLU A 188 1.94 -2.82 -29.84
CA GLU A 188 1.14 -3.07 -31.04
C GLU A 188 -0.06 -2.13 -31.12
N ALA A 189 -0.80 -1.95 -30.02
CA ALA A 189 -1.90 -0.99 -29.97
C ALA A 189 -1.43 0.43 -30.26
N ARG A 190 -0.26 0.83 -29.74
CA ARG A 190 0.35 2.12 -30.06
C ARG A 190 0.70 2.21 -31.54
N SER A 191 1.42 1.22 -32.10
CA SER A 191 1.77 1.18 -33.54
C SER A 191 0.53 1.29 -34.40
N ALA A 192 -0.50 0.50 -34.12
CA ALA A 192 -1.76 0.51 -34.87
C ALA A 192 -2.44 1.89 -34.87
N VAL A 193 -2.36 2.64 -33.77
CA VAL A 193 -2.87 4.03 -33.72
C VAL A 193 -1.98 4.99 -34.50
N PHE A 194 -0.66 4.83 -34.46
CA PHE A 194 0.27 5.68 -35.21
C PHE A 194 0.24 5.43 -36.72
N ASP A 195 0.05 4.17 -37.13
CA ASP A 195 0.04 3.71 -38.52
C ASP A 195 -1.35 3.85 -39.17
N ALA A 196 -2.39 4.16 -38.38
CA ALA A 196 -3.73 4.39 -38.89
C ALA A 196 -3.81 5.66 -39.74
N ASP A 197 -4.80 5.70 -40.63
CA ASP A 197 -5.14 6.92 -41.36
C ASP A 197 -5.46 8.07 -40.41
N THR A 198 -5.25 9.30 -40.89
CA THR A 198 -5.48 10.53 -40.14
C THR A 198 -6.87 10.53 -39.52
N ASN A 199 -6.91 10.56 -38.20
CA ASN A 199 -8.11 10.38 -37.40
C ASN A 199 -8.14 11.44 -36.27
N PRO A 200 -9.23 11.52 -35.48
CA PRO A 200 -9.34 12.50 -34.42
C PRO A 200 -8.21 12.47 -33.37
N LEU A 201 -7.56 11.31 -33.16
CA LEU A 201 -6.42 11.19 -32.24
C LEU A 201 -5.17 11.89 -32.80
N HIS A 202 -4.90 11.76 -34.10
CA HIS A 202 -3.81 12.51 -34.75
C HIS A 202 -4.06 14.02 -34.71
N ALA A 203 -5.30 14.44 -34.94
CA ALA A 203 -5.68 15.86 -34.87
C ALA A 203 -5.48 16.42 -33.44
N ALA A 204 -5.89 15.66 -32.41
CA ALA A 204 -5.68 16.03 -31.02
C ALA A 204 -4.19 16.08 -30.65
N ALA A 205 -3.38 15.11 -31.11
CA ALA A 205 -1.94 15.09 -30.89
C ALA A 205 -1.25 16.31 -31.53
N ALA A 206 -1.61 16.65 -32.78
CA ALA A 206 -1.09 17.82 -33.48
C ALA A 206 -1.49 19.14 -32.78
N ALA A 207 -2.73 19.24 -32.29
CA ALA A 207 -3.18 20.39 -31.52
C ALA A 207 -2.37 20.54 -30.21
N ALA A 208 -2.18 19.45 -29.46
CA ALA A 208 -1.38 19.43 -28.24
C ALA A 208 0.08 19.82 -28.52
N GLN A 209 0.68 19.30 -29.59
CA GLN A 209 2.05 19.64 -30.00
C GLN A 209 2.19 21.12 -30.34
N LYS A 210 1.24 21.67 -31.10
CA LYS A 210 1.21 23.10 -31.43
C LYS A 210 1.12 23.95 -30.17
N SER A 211 0.26 23.57 -29.23
CA SER A 211 0.12 24.25 -27.94
C SER A 211 1.40 24.19 -27.11
N ALA A 212 2.04 23.03 -27.03
CA ALA A 212 3.29 22.84 -26.30
C ALA A 212 4.45 23.64 -26.93
N GLY A 213 4.47 23.78 -28.26
CA GLY A 213 5.44 24.61 -28.99
C GLY A 213 5.39 26.09 -28.60
N TYR A 214 4.21 26.64 -28.26
CA TYR A 214 4.12 28.01 -27.73
C TYR A 214 4.85 28.18 -26.39
N PHE A 215 5.04 27.11 -25.64
CA PHE A 215 5.79 27.09 -24.38
C PHE A 215 7.24 26.60 -24.54
N GLY A 216 7.74 26.48 -25.78
CA GLY A 216 9.12 26.10 -26.07
C GLY A 216 9.40 24.60 -26.03
N ALA A 217 8.37 23.74 -26.03
CA ALA A 217 8.55 22.30 -26.09
C ALA A 217 9.03 21.85 -27.48
N ALA A 218 9.87 20.80 -27.51
CA ALA A 218 10.30 20.16 -28.75
C ALA A 218 9.13 19.45 -29.46
N ALA A 219 9.28 19.23 -30.76
CA ALA A 219 8.32 18.44 -31.53
C ALA A 219 8.20 17.02 -30.97
N PHE A 220 6.97 16.50 -30.90
CA PHE A 220 6.75 15.09 -30.59
C PHE A 220 7.30 14.26 -31.75
N VAL A 221 8.14 13.27 -31.41
CA VAL A 221 8.67 12.26 -32.34
C VAL A 221 7.84 10.99 -32.19
#